data_AF-A0AAC9RNV9-F1
#
_entry.id   AF-A0AAC9RNV9-F1
#
_cell.length_a   1.000
_cell.length_b   1.000
_cell.length_c   1.000
_cell.angle_alpha   90.00
_cell.angle_beta   90.00
_cell.angle_gamma   90.00
#
_symmetry.space_group_name_H-M   'P 1'
#
loop_
_entity.id
_entity.type
_entity.pdbx_description
1 polymer ?
#
loop_
_entity_poly.entity_id
_entity_poly.type
_entity_poly.pdbx_seq_one_letter_code
_entity_poly.pdbx_strand_id
1 'polypeptide(L)' 'MNTKYYKTWEEYKAEHPELEERLEGVMAPKMQSYEEMMFNFVMALLM' A
#
# COMPACT_ATOMS: atom_id res chain seq x y z
N MET A 1 -14.99 -3.02 6.16
CA MET A 1 -13.53 -3.05 6.44
C MET A 1 -13.04 -1.64 6.76
N ASN A 2 -13.76 -0.90 7.64
CA ASN A 2 -13.42 0.48 7.99
C ASN A 2 -12.62 0.48 9.28
N THR A 3 -11.32 0.26 9.17
CA THR A 3 -10.38 0.42 10.28
C THR A 3 -9.54 1.66 10.02
N LYS A 4 -9.04 2.30 11.09
CA LYS A 4 -8.13 3.46 10.97
C LYS A 4 -6.86 3.19 10.15
N TYR A 5 -6.56 1.92 9.90
CA TYR A 5 -5.33 1.44 9.30
C TYR A 5 -5.53 0.82 7.92
N TYR A 6 -6.78 0.68 7.48
CA TYR A 6 -7.11 0.18 6.15
C TYR A 6 -7.67 1.33 5.33
N LYS A 7 -6.99 1.64 4.23
CA LYS A 7 -7.38 2.67 3.30
C LYS A 7 -7.30 2.10 1.90
N THR A 8 -8.34 2.30 1.11
CA THR A 8 -8.35 1.85 -0.28
C THR A 8 -7.49 2.77 -1.15
N TRP A 9 -7.04 2.25 -2.29
CA TRP A 9 -6.25 3.01 -3.25
C TRP A 9 -6.98 4.28 -3.74
N GLU A 10 -8.29 4.20 -3.93
CA GLU A 10 -9.11 5.35 -4.35
C GLU A 10 -9.20 6.44 -3.26
N GLU A 11 -9.31 6.04 -1.99
CA GLU A 11 -9.28 6.98 -0.86
C GLU A 11 -7.89 7.61 -0.67
N TYR A 12 -6.82 6.86 -0.93
CA TYR A 12 -5.46 7.38 -0.89
C TYR A 12 -5.23 8.41 -2.00
N LYS A 13 -5.69 8.15 -3.22
CA LYS A 13 -5.59 9.08 -4.35
C LYS A 13 -6.39 10.36 -4.16
N ALA A 14 -7.59 10.24 -3.58
CA ALA A 14 -8.43 11.40 -3.29
C ALA A 14 -7.74 12.40 -2.33
N GLU A 15 -6.85 11.92 -1.47
CA GLU A 15 -6.10 12.76 -0.52
C GLU A 15 -4.74 13.24 -1.05
N HIS A 16 -4.24 12.64 -2.14
CA HIS A 16 -2.94 12.94 -2.72
C HIS A 16 -3.08 13.32 -4.21
N PRO A 17 -3.69 14.48 -4.53
CA PRO A 17 -3.83 14.95 -5.90
C PRO A 17 -2.48 15.26 -6.58
N GLU A 18 -1.37 15.31 -5.82
CA GLU A 18 -0.01 15.42 -6.37
C GLU A 18 0.51 14.14 -7.06
N LEU A 19 -0.19 13.01 -6.93
CA LEU A 19 0.19 11.77 -7.59
C LEU A 19 -0.13 11.86 -9.09
N GLU A 20 0.89 12.18 -9.89
CA GLU A 20 0.78 12.11 -11.35
C GLU A 20 0.29 10.73 -11.80
N GLU A 21 -0.68 10.71 -12.72
CA GLU A 21 -1.27 9.51 -13.35
C GLU A 21 -0.20 8.50 -13.85
N ARG A 22 0.97 9.01 -14.26
CA ARG A 22 2.13 8.19 -14.69
C ARG A 22 2.72 7.31 -13.60
N LEU A 23 2.56 7.68 -12.33
CA LEU A 23 3.15 6.97 -11.19
C LEU A 23 2.23 5.86 -10.67
N GLU A 24 0.94 5.84 -11.01
CA GLU A 24 0.01 4.79 -10.56
C GLU A 24 0.47 3.39 -10.96
N GLY A 25 0.90 3.20 -12.22
CA GLY A 25 1.34 1.90 -12.74
C GLY A 25 2.61 1.36 -12.08
N VAL A 26 3.38 2.22 -11.39
CA VAL A 26 4.61 1.83 -10.67
C VAL A 26 4.36 1.74 -9.17
N MET A 27 3.51 2.61 -8.62
CA MET A 27 3.23 2.63 -7.19
C MET A 27 2.41 1.43 -6.75
N ALA A 28 1.40 1.01 -7.51
CA ALA A 28 0.58 -0.14 -7.15
C ALA A 28 1.41 -1.43 -6.91
N PRO A 29 2.26 -1.88 -7.85
CA PRO A 29 3.11 -3.06 -7.59
C PRO A 29 4.13 -2.83 -6.48
N LYS A 30 4.58 -1.59 -6.28
CA LYS A 30 5.57 -1.27 -5.23
C LYS A 30 4.95 -1.29 -3.83
N MET A 31 3.73 -0.77 -3.67
CA MET A 31 2.97 -0.86 -2.42
C MET A 31 2.70 -2.31 -2.05
N GLN A 32 2.26 -3.12 -3.02
CA GLN A 32 2.04 -4.55 -2.80
C GLN A 32 3.34 -5.26 -2.37
N SER A 33 4.49 -4.93 -2.98
CA SER A 33 5.78 -5.50 -2.58
C SER A 33 6.18 -5.15 -1.13
N TYR A 34 5.82 -3.95 -0.65
CA TYR A 34 6.07 -3.57 0.74
C TYR A 34 5.16 -4.32 1.71
N GLU A 35 3.89 -4.51 1.35
CA GLU A 35 2.96 -5.31 2.15
C GLU A 35 3.45 -6.76 2.31
N GLU A 36 3.87 -7.38 1.20
CA GLU A 36 4.43 -8.74 1.20
C GLU A 36 5.72 -8.83 2.03
N MET A 37 6.62 -7.83 1.90
CA MET A 37 7.85 -7.79 2.69
C MET A 37 7.57 -7.68 4.18
N MET A 38 6.63 -6.82 4.57
CA MET A 38 6.25 -6.60 5.97
C MET A 38 5.57 -7.86 6.54
N PHE A 39 4.70 -8.50 5.77
CA PHE A 39 4.12 -9.79 6.14
C PHE A 39 5.19 -10.87 6.35
N ASN A 40 6.13 -11.02 5.40
CA ASN A 40 7.23 -11.97 5.50
C ASN A 40 8.13 -11.70 6.72
N PHE A 41 8.42 -10.42 6.99
CA PHE A 41 9.19 -10.01 8.17
C PHE A 41 8.49 -10.42 9.47
N VAL A 42 7.19 -10.15 9.61
CA VAL A 42 6.42 -10.55 10.80
C VAL A 42 6.36 -12.07 10.95
N MET A 43 6.14 -12.79 9.85
CA MET A 43 6.14 -14.26 9.87
C MET A 43 7.50 -14.84 10.28
N ALA A 44 8.60 -14.24 9.82
CA ALA A 44 9.96 -14.64 10.20
C ALA A 44 10.31 -14.35 11.68
N LEU A 45 9.58 -13.44 12.35
CA LEU A 45 9.74 -13.21 13.79
C LEU A 45 8.94 -14.21 14.65
N LEU A 46 7.91 -14.83 14.08
CA LEU A 46 7.03 -15.78 14.76
C LEU A 46 7.51 -17.24 14.63
N MET A 47 8.36 -17.54 13.65
CA MET A 47 9.04 -18.83 13.46
C MET A 47 10.46 -18.81 14.00
#